data_AF-A0A7Y2CD14-F1
#
_entry.id   AF-A0A7Y2CD14-F1
#
_cell.length_a   1.000
_cell.length_b   1.000
_cell.length_c   1.000
_cell.angle_alpha   90.00
_cell.angle_beta   90.00
_cell.angle_gamma   90.00
#
_symmetry.space_group_name_H-M   'P 1'
#
loop_
_entity.id
_entity.type
_entity.pdbx_description
1 polymer ?
#
loop_
_entity_poly.entity_id
_entity_poly.type
_entity_poly.pdbx_seq_one_letter_code
_entity_poly.pdbx_strand_id
1 'polypeptide(L)'
;MSSSRDTRSLKDSLLSEITDEISSLNGSALDEYLVSIGLDPAQLLNQSKAAFSAAIKHQKMARLKDAQQHLKKRNAPNMAVIVDYDVAKKKSLMQDIQKKIEQSGEMTLAARNQNIESEDDLDSFLEACLRLGLIDDEGNLID
;
A
#
# COMPACT_ATOMS: atom_id res chain seq x y z
N MET A 1 49.71 4.80 -22.08
CA MET A 1 48.86 5.56 -21.14
C MET A 1 48.02 6.51 -21.98
N SER A 2 46.77 6.13 -22.27
CA SER A 2 45.89 6.89 -23.16
C SER A 2 45.29 8.06 -22.41
N SER A 3 45.75 9.27 -22.73
CA SER A 3 45.09 10.52 -22.33
C SER A 3 43.79 10.63 -23.12
N SER A 4 42.67 10.35 -22.46
CA SER A 4 41.34 10.55 -23.03
C SER A 4 41.12 12.06 -23.17
N ARG A 5 41.00 12.56 -24.40
CA ARG A 5 40.68 13.97 -24.65
C ARG A 5 39.23 14.19 -24.21
N ASP A 6 39.01 14.95 -23.14
CA ASP A 6 37.67 15.35 -22.70
C ASP A 6 36.98 16.13 -23.84
N THR A 7 35.99 15.51 -24.48
CA THR A 7 35.15 16.11 -25.54
C THR A 7 33.95 16.86 -24.94
N ARG A 8 34.07 17.36 -23.71
CA ARG A 8 32.99 18.07 -23.02
C ARG A 8 32.93 19.51 -23.51
N SER A 9 31.73 20.08 -23.55
CA SER A 9 31.60 21.51 -23.86
C SER A 9 32.32 22.33 -22.78
N LEU A 10 32.82 23.53 -23.12
CA LEU A 10 33.47 24.43 -22.15
C LEU A 10 32.59 24.63 -20.90
N LYS A 11 31.27 24.71 -21.10
CA LYS A 11 30.28 24.81 -20.04
C LYS A 11 30.32 23.59 -19.10
N ASP A 12 30.34 22.39 -19.66
CA ASP A 12 30.36 21.15 -18.86
C ASP A 12 31.70 20.96 -18.13
N SER A 13 32.80 21.42 -18.74
CA SER A 13 34.12 21.44 -18.10
C SER A 13 34.14 22.40 -16.90
N LEU A 14 33.64 23.62 -17.07
CA LEU A 14 33.53 24.61 -15.99
C LEU A 14 32.60 24.13 -14.88
N LEU A 15 31.46 23.53 -15.22
CA LEU A 15 30.54 22.97 -14.22
C LEU A 15 31.18 21.81 -13.45
N SER A 16 31.96 20.96 -14.09
CA SER A 16 32.70 19.89 -13.42
C SER A 16 33.73 20.48 -12.45
N GLU A 17 34.53 21.45 -12.90
CA GLU A 17 35.56 22.09 -12.08
C GLU A 17 34.96 22.80 -10.85
N ILE A 18 33.88 23.56 -11.05
CA ILE A 18 33.13 24.20 -9.95
C ILE A 18 32.57 23.15 -8.99
N THR A 19 32.04 22.04 -9.51
CA THR A 19 31.49 20.95 -8.69
C THR A 19 32.59 20.28 -7.87
N ASP A 20 33.75 20.03 -8.47
CA ASP A 20 34.90 19.41 -7.82
C ASP A 20 35.48 20.34 -6.74
N GLU A 21 35.58 21.64 -7.03
CA GLU A 21 36.02 22.66 -6.07
C GLU A 21 35.08 22.74 -4.87
N ILE A 22 33.77 22.89 -5.09
CA ILE A 22 32.77 22.91 -4.03
C ILE A 22 32.77 21.59 -3.24
N SER A 23 32.92 20.44 -3.91
CA SER A 23 32.96 19.12 -3.27
C SER A 23 34.22 18.89 -2.44
N SER A 24 35.29 19.64 -2.71
CA SER A 24 36.53 19.60 -1.92
C SER A 24 36.45 20.42 -0.64
N LEU A 25 35.52 21.39 -0.57
CA LEU A 25 35.30 22.21 0.62
C LEU A 25 34.62 21.39 1.72
N ASN A 26 35.14 21.49 2.95
CA ASN A 26 34.62 20.79 4.11
C ASN A 26 34.56 21.72 5.33
N GLY A 27 33.56 21.50 6.20
CA GLY A 27 33.42 22.23 7.46
C GLY A 27 33.33 23.74 7.26
N SER A 28 34.17 24.50 7.97
CA SER A 28 34.11 25.97 7.99
C SER A 28 34.36 26.61 6.63
N ALA A 29 35.19 26.01 5.77
CA ALA A 29 35.48 26.56 4.44
C ALA A 29 34.25 26.51 3.51
N LEU A 30 33.40 25.50 3.66
CA LEU A 30 32.14 25.41 2.93
C LEU A 30 31.12 26.42 3.47
N ASP A 31 31.05 26.58 4.80
CA ASP A 31 30.16 27.55 5.44
C ASP A 31 30.53 28.99 5.03
N GLU A 32 31.82 29.32 5.01
CA GLU A 32 32.33 30.61 4.54
C GLU A 32 32.01 30.86 3.06
N TYR A 33 32.19 29.85 2.21
CA TYR A 33 31.83 29.92 0.79
C TYR A 33 30.33 30.17 0.61
N LEU A 34 29.47 29.43 1.32
CA LEU A 34 28.02 29.59 1.26
C LEU A 34 27.59 30.99 1.70
N VAL A 35 28.17 31.51 2.78
CA VAL A 35 27.92 32.89 3.24
C VAL A 35 28.38 33.91 2.19
N SER A 36 29.54 33.68 1.55
CA SER A 36 30.07 34.59 0.52
C SER A 36 29.16 34.75 -0.71
N ILE A 37 28.34 33.73 -1.00
CA ILE A 37 27.34 33.74 -2.07
C ILE A 37 25.92 34.08 -1.58
N GLY A 38 25.79 34.54 -0.33
CA GLY A 38 24.52 35.00 0.26
C GLY A 38 23.58 33.89 0.71
N LEU A 39 24.09 32.68 0.94
CA LEU A 39 23.32 31.55 1.47
C LEU A 39 23.61 31.35 2.96
N ASP A 40 22.58 30.98 3.72
CA ASP A 40 22.71 30.60 5.13
C ASP A 40 22.93 29.07 5.25
N PRO A 41 24.12 28.60 5.70
CA PRO A 41 24.41 27.18 5.88
C PRO A 41 23.42 26.47 6.82
N ALA A 42 22.98 27.15 7.88
CA ALA A 42 22.06 26.57 8.85
C ALA A 42 20.67 26.34 8.24
N GLN A 43 20.20 27.30 7.43
CA GLN A 43 18.94 27.17 6.70
C GLN A 43 19.00 26.04 5.66
N LEU A 44 20.09 25.95 4.89
CA LEU A 44 20.32 24.88 3.91
C LEU A 44 20.35 23.49 4.56
N LEU A 45 21.04 23.36 5.70
CA LEU A 45 21.09 22.11 6.45
C LEU A 45 19.71 21.70 6.94
N ASN A 46 18.90 22.64 7.44
CA ASN A 46 17.54 22.37 7.89
C ASN A 46 16.62 21.96 6.74
N GLN A 47 16.73 22.62 5.58
CA GLN A 47 15.99 22.24 4.37
C GLN A 47 16.37 20.84 3.88
N SER A 48 17.67 20.51 3.87
CA SER A 48 18.17 19.17 3.53
C SER A 48 17.62 18.11 4.48
N LYS A 49 17.72 18.33 5.80
CA LYS A 49 17.16 17.42 6.82
C LYS A 49 15.66 17.21 6.64
N ALA A 50 14.91 18.28 6.35
CA ALA A 50 13.48 18.20 6.08
C ALA A 50 13.19 17.33 4.84
N ALA A 51 13.91 17.55 3.74
CA ALA A 51 13.77 16.76 2.51
C ALA A 51 14.08 15.27 2.74
N PHE A 52 15.17 14.94 3.44
CA PHE A 52 15.49 13.55 3.78
C PHE A 52 14.42 12.91 4.67
N SER A 53 13.93 13.63 5.68
CA SER A 53 12.88 13.12 6.57
C SER A 53 11.57 12.84 5.82
N ALA A 54 11.21 13.71 4.87
CA ALA A 54 10.04 13.54 4.02
C ALA A 54 10.18 12.33 3.10
N ALA A 55 11.35 12.14 2.49
CA ALA A 55 11.64 10.97 1.65
C ALA A 55 11.54 9.66 2.44
N ILE A 56 12.11 9.61 3.65
CA ILE A 56 12.02 8.44 4.54
C ILE A 56 10.56 8.16 4.90
N LYS A 57 9.79 9.19 5.25
CA LYS A 57 8.36 9.04 5.56
C LYS A 57 7.58 8.49 4.37
N HIS A 58 7.82 9.02 3.18
CA HIS A 58 7.18 8.57 1.94
C HIS A 58 7.50 7.09 1.66
N GLN A 59 8.76 6.68 1.80
CA GLN A 59 9.16 5.30 1.60
C GLN A 59 8.48 4.35 2.59
N LYS A 60 8.41 4.73 3.87
CA LYS A 60 7.71 3.95 4.90
C LYS A 60 6.22 3.81 4.60
N MET A 61 5.57 4.90 4.17
CA MET A 61 4.15 4.87 3.79
C MET A 61 3.89 4.00 2.56
N ALA A 62 4.77 4.05 1.55
CA ALA A 62 4.68 3.19 0.38
C ALA A 62 4.76 1.71 0.78
N ARG A 63 5.75 1.33 1.60
CA ARG A 63 5.88 -0.05 2.12
C ARG A 63 4.65 -0.50 2.90
N LEU A 64 4.09 0.37 3.74
CA LEU A 64 2.86 0.07 4.48
C LEU A 64 1.67 -0.18 3.54
N LYS A 65 1.51 0.68 2.53
CA LYS A 65 0.43 0.55 1.54
C LYS A 65 0.56 -0.75 0.75
N ASP A 66 1.77 -1.11 0.33
CA ASP A 66 2.01 -2.37 -0.37
C ASP A 66 1.69 -3.57 0.52
N ALA A 67 2.13 -3.56 1.79
CA ALA A 67 1.79 -4.62 2.74
C ALA A 67 0.27 -4.77 2.94
N GLN A 68 -0.46 -3.66 3.06
CA GLN A 68 -1.93 -3.67 3.15
C GLN A 68 -2.58 -4.24 1.88
N GLN A 69 -2.06 -3.89 0.70
CA GLN A 69 -2.57 -4.44 -0.56
C GLN A 69 -2.30 -5.94 -0.69
N HIS A 70 -1.13 -6.42 -0.25
CA HIS A 70 -0.82 -7.83 -0.22
C HIS A 70 -1.73 -8.61 0.73
N LEU A 71 -2.04 -8.08 1.91
CA LEU A 71 -3.02 -8.68 2.83
C LEU A 71 -4.42 -8.72 2.21
N LYS A 72 -4.87 -7.64 1.58
CA LYS A 72 -6.17 -7.60 0.88
C LYS A 72 -6.26 -8.60 -0.26
N LYS A 73 -5.17 -8.81 -1.01
CA LYS A 73 -5.12 -9.81 -2.08
C LYS A 73 -5.07 -11.24 -1.54
N ARG A 74 -4.40 -11.46 -0.41
CA ARG A 74 -4.32 -12.80 0.22
C ARG A 74 -5.65 -13.21 0.85
N ASN A 75 -6.42 -12.24 1.35
CA ASN A 75 -7.74 -12.45 1.94
C ASN A 75 -8.86 -12.11 0.94
N ALA A 76 -8.58 -12.14 -0.37
CA ALA A 76 -9.62 -11.95 -1.36
C ALA A 76 -10.49 -13.22 -1.34
N PRO A 77 -11.79 -13.10 -1.02
CA PRO A 77 -12.64 -14.26 -0.80
C PRO A 77 -12.76 -15.10 -2.07
N ASN A 78 -12.51 -16.41 -1.95
CA ASN A 78 -12.52 -17.31 -3.09
C ASN A 78 -13.96 -17.76 -3.42
N MET A 79 -14.68 -16.93 -4.18
CA MET A 79 -16.07 -17.18 -4.58
C MET A 79 -16.27 -18.54 -5.28
N ALA A 80 -15.23 -19.09 -5.92
CA ALA A 80 -15.31 -20.38 -6.61
C ALA A 80 -15.61 -21.54 -5.65
N VAL A 81 -15.21 -21.43 -4.38
CA VAL A 81 -15.44 -22.50 -3.39
C VAL A 81 -16.93 -22.61 -3.02
N ILE A 82 -17.69 -21.51 -3.10
CA ILE A 82 -19.12 -21.52 -2.81
C ILE A 82 -19.88 -22.30 -3.88
N VAL A 83 -19.55 -22.09 -5.15
CA VAL A 83 -20.18 -22.76 -6.30
C VAL A 83 -19.96 -24.28 -6.24
N ASP A 84 -18.81 -24.72 -5.74
CA ASP A 84 -18.43 -26.14 -5.64
C ASP A 84 -19.14 -26.91 -4.50
N TYR A 85 -19.84 -26.24 -3.58
CA TYR A 85 -20.59 -26.93 -2.53
C TYR A 85 -21.84 -27.62 -3.07
N ASP A 86 -22.21 -28.73 -2.44
CA ASP A 86 -23.50 -29.34 -2.73
C ASP A 86 -24.65 -28.49 -2.14
N VAL A 87 -25.83 -28.61 -2.75
CA VAL A 87 -27.03 -27.85 -2.32
C VAL A 87 -27.36 -28.09 -0.84
N ALA A 88 -27.06 -29.28 -0.32
CA ALA A 88 -27.28 -29.63 1.08
C ALA A 88 -26.38 -28.81 2.02
N LYS A 89 -25.07 -28.71 1.73
CA LYS A 89 -24.11 -27.91 2.50
C LYS A 89 -24.41 -26.43 2.38
N LYS A 90 -24.75 -25.93 1.19
CA LYS A 90 -25.15 -24.53 0.98
C LYS A 90 -26.37 -24.15 1.85
N LYS A 91 -27.38 -25.03 1.91
CA LYS A 91 -28.57 -24.83 2.77
C LYS A 91 -28.24 -24.88 4.27
N SER A 92 -27.36 -25.78 4.70
CA SER A 92 -26.90 -25.85 6.10
C SER A 92 -26.21 -24.55 6.51
N LEU A 93 -25.27 -24.08 5.68
CA LEU A 93 -24.55 -22.83 5.91
C LEU A 93 -25.48 -21.64 6.03
N MET A 94 -26.46 -21.54 5.14
CA MET A 94 -27.47 -20.48 5.21
C MET A 94 -28.21 -20.48 6.56
N GLN A 95 -28.63 -21.65 7.06
CA GLN A 95 -29.32 -21.75 8.34
C GLN A 95 -28.42 -21.34 9.51
N ASP A 96 -27.16 -21.79 9.50
CA ASP A 96 -26.19 -21.47 10.54
C ASP A 96 -25.86 -19.96 10.55
N ILE A 97 -25.72 -19.35 9.37
CA ILE A 97 -25.53 -17.90 9.20
C ILE A 97 -26.75 -17.13 9.71
N GLN A 98 -27.96 -17.50 9.30
CA GLN A 98 -29.21 -16.86 9.75
C GLN A 98 -29.34 -16.89 11.28
N LYS A 99 -29.05 -18.04 11.89
CA LYS A 99 -29.08 -18.21 13.34
C LYS A 99 -28.05 -17.34 14.06
N LYS A 100 -26.83 -17.22 13.50
CA LYS A 100 -25.79 -16.35 14.04
C LYS A 100 -26.17 -14.87 13.94
N ILE A 101 -26.75 -14.46 12.82
CA ILE A 101 -27.21 -13.09 12.59
C ILE A 101 -28.35 -12.71 13.53
N GLU A 102 -29.28 -13.61 13.81
CA GLU A 102 -30.34 -13.37 14.80
C GLU A 102 -29.76 -13.10 16.20
N GLN A 103 -28.59 -13.66 16.50
CA GLN A 103 -27.89 -13.48 17.78
C GLN A 103 -27.01 -12.22 17.81
N SER A 104 -26.33 -11.89 16.71
CA SER A 104 -25.38 -10.75 16.66
C SER A 104 -26.01 -9.43 16.20
N GLY A 105 -27.07 -9.48 15.39
CA GLY A 105 -27.70 -8.31 14.76
C GLY A 105 -26.90 -7.69 13.61
N GLU A 106 -25.80 -8.30 13.18
CA GLU A 106 -24.81 -7.71 12.25
C GLU A 106 -25.11 -7.93 10.75
N MET A 107 -26.36 -7.82 10.32
CA MET A 107 -26.68 -7.92 8.89
C MET A 107 -27.43 -6.71 8.34
N THR A 108 -27.02 -6.28 7.15
CA THR A 108 -27.69 -5.22 6.39
C THR A 108 -29.05 -5.70 5.91
N LEU A 109 -30.05 -4.81 5.90
CA LEU A 109 -31.45 -5.09 5.51
C LEU A 109 -31.61 -5.83 4.17
N ALA A 110 -30.65 -5.68 3.25
CA ALA A 110 -30.67 -6.33 1.93
C ALA A 110 -30.46 -7.85 1.99
N ALA A 111 -29.57 -8.35 2.84
CA ALA A 111 -29.34 -9.79 2.98
C ALA A 111 -30.40 -10.48 3.85
N ARG A 112 -31.17 -9.70 4.64
CA ARG A 112 -32.24 -10.22 5.51
C ARG A 112 -33.53 -10.54 4.77
N ASN A 113 -33.76 -9.89 3.62
CA ASN A 113 -35.02 -9.96 2.88
C ASN A 113 -34.92 -10.72 1.55
N GLN A 114 -33.85 -11.47 1.31
CA GLN A 114 -33.77 -12.31 0.11
C GLN A 114 -34.68 -13.54 0.26
N ASN A 115 -35.76 -13.58 -0.53
CA ASN A 115 -36.48 -14.82 -0.80
C ASN A 115 -35.58 -15.67 -1.69
N ILE A 116 -35.04 -16.76 -1.14
CA ILE A 116 -34.21 -17.71 -1.87
C ILE A 116 -35.16 -18.75 -2.48
N GLU A 117 -35.43 -18.61 -3.78
CA GLU A 117 -36.32 -19.52 -4.52
C GLU A 117 -35.51 -20.46 -5.44
N SER A 118 -34.26 -20.12 -5.75
CA SER A 118 -33.36 -20.89 -6.61
C SER A 118 -31.99 -21.16 -5.97
N GLU A 119 -31.22 -22.07 -6.56
CA GLU A 119 -29.83 -22.33 -6.17
C GLU A 119 -28.92 -21.13 -6.47
N ASP A 120 -29.17 -20.41 -7.56
CA ASP A 120 -28.43 -19.19 -7.92
C ASP A 120 -28.60 -18.08 -6.86
N ASP A 121 -29.77 -17.99 -6.25
CA ASP A 121 -30.03 -17.07 -5.13
C ASP A 121 -29.26 -17.48 -3.87
N LEU A 122 -29.15 -18.79 -3.63
CA LEU A 122 -28.42 -19.37 -2.51
C LEU A 122 -26.90 -19.09 -2.65
N ASP A 123 -26.37 -19.21 -3.86
CA ASP A 123 -24.98 -18.87 -4.18
C ASP A 123 -24.72 -17.38 -4.00
N SER A 124 -25.60 -16.54 -4.54
CA SER A 124 -25.53 -15.08 -4.39
C SER A 124 -25.57 -14.65 -2.93
N PHE A 125 -26.38 -15.31 -2.10
CA PHE A 125 -26.45 -15.08 -0.66
C PHE A 125 -25.15 -15.45 0.04
N LEU A 126 -24.63 -16.67 -0.21
CA LEU A 126 -23.38 -17.13 0.40
C LEU A 126 -22.18 -16.29 -0.05
N GLU A 127 -22.15 -15.85 -1.31
CA GLU A 127 -21.14 -14.90 -1.80
C GLU A 127 -21.17 -13.60 -1.01
N ALA A 128 -22.36 -13.06 -0.75
CA ALA A 128 -22.50 -11.86 0.06
C ALA A 128 -22.01 -12.09 1.49
N CYS A 129 -22.32 -13.24 2.10
CA CYS A 129 -21.85 -13.61 3.44
C CYS A 129 -20.32 -13.75 3.50
N LEU A 130 -19.70 -14.33 2.48
CA LEU A 130 -18.24 -14.44 2.36
C LEU A 130 -17.60 -13.06 2.19
N ARG A 131 -18.19 -12.16 1.39
CA ARG A 131 -17.71 -10.76 1.24
C ARG A 131 -17.85 -9.96 2.53
N LEU A 132 -18.87 -10.24 3.32
CA LEU A 132 -19.12 -9.61 4.62
C LEU A 132 -18.26 -10.20 5.74
N GLY A 133 -17.52 -11.29 5.48
CA GLY A 133 -16.66 -11.94 6.46
C GLY A 133 -17.44 -12.73 7.52
N LEU A 134 -18.67 -13.16 7.21
CA LEU A 134 -19.48 -14.01 8.11
C LEU A 134 -19.07 -15.48 8.02
N ILE A 135 -18.52 -15.89 6.86
CA ILE A 135 -17.96 -17.21 6.60
C ILE A 135 -16.57 -17.08 5.98
N ASP A 136 -15.72 -18.08 6.18
CA ASP A 136 -14.39 -18.19 5.56
C ASP A 136 -14.44 -18.96 4.23
N ASP A 137 -13.29 -19.05 3.54
CA ASP A 137 -13.14 -19.75 2.26
C ASP A 137 -13.36 -21.29 2.37
N GLU A 138 -13.45 -21.84 3.58
CA GLU A 138 -13.71 -23.26 3.84
C GLU A 138 -15.18 -23.54 4.19
N GLY A 139 -15.99 -22.48 4.35
CA GLY A 139 -17.39 -22.54 4.73
C GLY A 139 -17.58 -22.72 6.23
N ASN A 140 -16.65 -22.23 7.05
CA ASN A 140 -16.82 -22.11 8.49
C ASN A 140 -17.31 -20.71 8.86
N LEU A 141 -18.12 -20.58 9.91
CA LEU A 141 -18.52 -19.30 10.46
C LEU A 141 -17.34 -18.61 11.16
N ILE A 142 -17.11 -17.34 10.87
CA ILE A 142 -16.08 -16.53 11.54
C ILE A 142 -16.70 -15.87 12.77
N ASP A 143 -16.14 -16.11 13.97
CA ASP A 143 -16.55 -15.53 15.25
C ASP A 143 -16.19 -14.04 15.43
#